data_AF-A0A962DC99-F1
#
_entry.id   AF-A0A962DC99-F1
#
_cell.length_a   1.000
_cell.length_b   1.000
_cell.length_c   1.000
_cell.angle_alpha   90.00
_cell.angle_beta   90.00
_cell.angle_gamma   90.00
#
_symmetry.space_group_name_H-M   'P 1'
#
loop_
_entity.id
_entity.type
_entity.pdbx_description
1 polymer ?
#
loop_
_entity_poly.entity_id
_entity_poly.type
_entity_poly.pdbx_seq_one_letter_code
_entity_poly.pdbx_strand_id
1 'polypeptide(L)'
;MSALQQGHLRLLRYAGLFTWMCVGVPLLLRSRLFDSNPQGLTVLGWWTAWLAFGAAYWLATRELAGEGRRWVFLLLLPIMAAAAVAVSYLTQGGIGAILLLVSAGVLPWALTLNWAITWLVLQSLAMIPVFVSRADFSLLEALLQAGLYLGFSSFAFITSVVARRQAEDREELWRVNAELRATQLMLAESERTSERLRISRELHDLVGHHLTALSLNLEVASHLVEGKELAHVERAQALSKLLLADVRQVV
;
A
#
# COMPACT_ATOMS: atom_id res chain seq x y z
N MET A 1 -0.66 4.81 5.44
CA MET A 1 -0.59 4.40 4.02
C MET A 1 0.75 3.76 3.77
N SER A 2 0.78 2.57 3.16
CA SER A 2 2.02 1.88 2.84
C SER A 2 2.86 2.65 1.81
N ALA A 3 4.16 2.37 1.75
CA ALA A 3 5.09 2.98 0.79
C ALA A 3 4.64 2.79 -0.68
N LEU A 4 3.92 1.70 -0.97
CA LEU A 4 3.33 1.44 -2.29
C LEU A 4 2.20 2.40 -2.65
N GLN A 5 1.27 2.65 -1.71
CA GLN A 5 0.18 3.59 -1.91
C GLN A 5 0.71 5.00 -2.14
N GLN A 6 1.77 5.39 -1.42
CA GLN A 6 2.44 6.68 -1.63
C GLN A 6 3.07 6.80 -3.02
N GLY A 7 3.62 5.71 -3.56
CA GLY A 7 4.16 5.68 -4.93
C GLY A 7 3.10 5.94 -5.99
N HIS A 8 1.95 5.26 -5.89
CA HIS A 8 0.82 5.46 -6.81
C HIS A 8 0.26 6.90 -6.76
N LEU A 9 0.09 7.45 -5.56
CA LEU A 9 -0.39 8.82 -5.39
C LEU A 9 0.58 9.87 -5.93
N ARG A 10 1.89 9.63 -5.83
CA ARG A 10 2.90 10.51 -6.45
C ARG A 10 2.78 10.52 -7.97
N LEU A 11 2.64 9.34 -8.59
CA LEU A 11 2.44 9.22 -10.04
C LEU A 11 1.15 9.91 -10.48
N LEU A 12 0.05 9.66 -9.78
CA LEU A 12 -1.25 10.31 -10.03
C LEU A 12 -1.14 11.84 -9.92
N ARG A 13 -0.47 12.34 -8.89
CA ARG A 13 -0.22 13.78 -8.69
C ARG A 13 0.54 14.38 -9.86
N TYR A 14 1.63 13.75 -10.30
CA TYR A 14 2.41 14.26 -11.44
C TYR A 14 1.62 14.21 -12.74
N ALA A 15 0.83 13.16 -12.97
CA ALA A 15 -0.05 13.06 -14.12
C ALA A 15 -1.10 14.19 -14.11
N GLY A 16 -1.74 14.45 -12.96
CA GLY A 16 -2.72 15.53 -12.84
C GLY A 16 -2.12 16.93 -13.00
N LEU A 17 -0.93 17.18 -12.44
CA LEU A 17 -0.22 18.45 -12.63
C LEU A 17 0.23 18.65 -14.06
N PHE A 18 0.64 17.58 -14.74
CA PHE A 18 0.96 17.61 -16.16
C PHE A 18 -0.27 17.99 -16.99
N THR A 19 -1.42 17.35 -16.74
CA THR A 19 -2.68 17.73 -17.41
C THR A 19 -3.08 19.16 -17.09
N TRP A 20 -2.96 19.61 -15.83
CA TRP A 20 -3.20 21.00 -15.43
C TRP A 20 -2.30 21.99 -16.19
N MET A 21 -1.01 21.67 -16.35
CA MET A 21 -0.06 22.48 -17.11
C MET A 21 -0.42 22.52 -18.61
N CYS A 22 -0.77 21.37 -19.20
CA CYS A 22 -1.23 21.29 -20.59
C CYS A 22 -2.51 22.11 -20.82
N VAL A 23 -3.43 22.09 -19.86
CA VAL A 23 -4.65 22.92 -19.89
C VAL A 23 -4.30 24.41 -19.91
N GLY A 24 -3.19 24.83 -19.32
CA GLY A 24 -2.71 26.22 -19.38
C GLY A 24 -2.27 26.68 -20.78
N VAL A 25 -1.88 25.77 -21.68
CA VAL A 25 -1.38 26.14 -23.03
C VAL A 25 -2.49 26.74 -23.91
N PRO A 26 -3.69 26.13 -24.05
CA PRO A 26 -4.82 26.77 -24.72
C PRO A 26 -5.21 28.12 -24.11
N LEU A 27 -5.07 28.29 -22.79
CA LEU A 27 -5.36 29.57 -22.12
C LEU A 27 -4.36 30.64 -22.56
N LEU A 28 -3.06 30.32 -22.57
CA LEU A 28 -2.02 31.23 -23.07
C LEU A 28 -2.25 31.62 -24.52
N LEU A 29 -2.52 30.65 -25.39
CA LEU A 29 -2.74 30.88 -26.81
C LEU A 29 -3.96 31.76 -27.05
N ARG A 30 -5.06 31.54 -26.33
CA ARG A 30 -6.25 32.39 -26.43
C ARG A 30 -5.95 33.85 -26.07
N SER A 31 -5.21 34.08 -24.99
CA SER A 31 -4.83 35.43 -24.56
C SER A 31 -3.96 36.19 -25.58
N ARG A 32 -3.22 35.48 -26.44
CA ARG A 32 -2.29 36.08 -27.41
C ARG A 32 -2.80 36.13 -28.84
N LEU A 33 -3.66 35.19 -29.24
CA LEU A 33 -4.02 34.99 -30.65
C LEU A 33 -5.46 35.40 -31.00
N PHE A 34 -6.39 35.39 -30.04
CA PHE A 34 -7.83 35.51 -30.33
C PHE A 34 -8.49 36.77 -29.80
N ASP A 35 -7.95 37.42 -28.76
CA ASP A 35 -8.48 38.68 -28.22
C ASP A 35 -7.66 39.88 -28.71
N SER A 36 -8.24 40.69 -29.61
CA SER A 36 -7.67 41.99 -30.03
C SER A 36 -7.95 43.12 -29.04
N ASN A 37 -8.84 42.91 -28.05
CA ASN A 37 -9.10 43.85 -26.96
C ASN A 37 -9.43 43.10 -25.65
N PRO A 38 -8.43 42.53 -24.96
CA PRO A 38 -8.66 41.78 -23.74
C PRO A 38 -9.16 42.73 -22.64
N GLN A 39 -10.39 42.52 -22.16
CA GLN A 39 -10.79 43.11 -20.88
C GLN A 39 -9.86 42.53 -19.81
N GLY A 40 -8.86 43.30 -19.38
CA GLY A 40 -7.79 42.79 -18.50
C GLY A 40 -8.29 42.10 -17.23
N LEU A 41 -9.49 42.47 -16.75
CA LEU A 41 -10.15 41.84 -15.60
C LEU A 41 -10.62 40.40 -15.85
N THR A 42 -11.21 40.11 -17.02
CA THR A 42 -11.58 38.73 -17.37
C THR A 42 -10.32 37.89 -17.57
N VAL A 43 -9.28 38.52 -18.14
CA VAL A 43 -7.98 37.88 -18.31
C VAL A 43 -7.27 37.63 -16.97
N LEU A 44 -7.47 38.44 -15.95
CA LEU A 44 -6.90 38.12 -14.63
C LEU A 44 -7.72 37.03 -13.92
N GLY A 45 -9.06 37.06 -14.06
CA GLY A 45 -9.96 36.11 -13.38
C GLY A 45 -9.70 34.64 -13.71
N TRP A 46 -9.68 34.26 -14.98
CA TRP A 46 -9.41 32.87 -15.38
C TRP A 46 -7.98 32.40 -15.03
N TRP A 47 -6.97 33.28 -15.07
CA TRP A 47 -5.61 32.98 -14.60
C TRP A 47 -5.59 32.68 -13.09
N THR A 48 -6.26 33.52 -12.29
CA THR A 48 -6.38 33.27 -10.84
C THR A 48 -7.13 31.98 -10.53
N ALA A 49 -8.20 31.67 -11.26
CA ALA A 49 -8.96 30.44 -11.08
C ALA A 49 -8.14 29.19 -11.48
N TRP A 50 -7.38 29.27 -12.58
CA TRP A 50 -6.49 28.18 -13.00
C TRP A 50 -5.36 27.92 -11.99
N LEU A 51 -4.73 28.99 -11.47
CA LEU A 51 -3.72 28.87 -10.41
C LEU A 51 -4.32 28.34 -9.10
N ALA A 52 -5.50 28.82 -8.71
CA ALA A 52 -6.21 28.36 -7.53
C ALA A 52 -6.53 26.86 -7.62
N PHE A 53 -6.95 26.37 -8.81
CA PHE A 53 -7.15 24.94 -9.04
C PHE A 53 -5.85 24.14 -8.85
N GLY A 54 -4.75 24.59 -9.46
CA GLY A 54 -3.46 23.91 -9.35
C GLY A 54 -2.94 23.86 -7.91
N ALA A 55 -3.05 24.97 -7.18
CA ALA A 55 -2.67 25.04 -5.77
C ALA A 55 -3.55 24.14 -4.90
N ALA A 56 -4.87 24.16 -5.09
CA ALA A 56 -5.80 23.30 -4.37
C ALA A 56 -5.56 21.82 -4.67
N TYR A 57 -5.31 21.46 -5.93
CA TYR A 57 -4.98 20.09 -6.35
C TYR A 57 -3.66 19.60 -5.73
N TRP A 58 -2.63 20.45 -5.75
CA TRP A 58 -1.34 20.15 -5.12
C TRP A 58 -1.48 19.90 -3.61
N LEU A 59 -2.21 20.76 -2.91
CA LEU A 59 -2.48 20.61 -1.49
C LEU A 59 -3.31 19.35 -1.21
N ALA A 60 -4.38 19.13 -1.98
CA ALA A 60 -5.26 17.97 -1.84
C ALA A 60 -4.48 16.64 -2.01
N THR A 61 -3.64 16.54 -3.03
CA THR A 61 -2.82 15.33 -3.28
C THR A 61 -1.70 15.17 -2.26
N ARG A 62 -1.14 16.26 -1.72
CA ARG A 62 -0.16 16.22 -0.64
C ARG A 62 -0.77 15.70 0.67
N GLU A 63 -1.95 16.20 1.04
CA GLU A 63 -2.68 15.74 2.22
C GLU A 63 -3.04 14.26 2.11
N LEU A 64 -3.38 13.78 0.90
CA LEU A 64 -3.62 12.35 0.65
C LEU A 64 -2.38 11.48 0.76
N ALA A 65 -1.21 12.00 0.35
CA ALA A 65 0.03 11.22 0.39
C ALA A 65 0.67 11.16 1.79
N GLY A 66 0.29 12.07 2.70
CA GLY A 66 0.80 12.15 4.07
C GLY A 66 -0.20 11.68 5.13
N GLU A 67 0.05 12.03 6.40
CA GLU A 67 -0.88 11.88 7.52
C GLU A 67 -1.92 13.03 7.57
N GLY A 68 -2.29 13.53 6.40
CA GLY A 68 -3.09 14.75 6.26
C GLY A 68 -4.48 14.65 6.86
N ARG A 69 -5.04 15.80 7.27
CA ARG A 69 -6.40 15.86 7.82
C ARG A 69 -7.39 15.72 6.67
N ARG A 70 -8.10 14.58 6.59
CA ARG A 70 -9.16 14.32 5.58
C ARG A 70 -10.14 15.49 5.39
N TRP A 71 -10.44 16.24 6.45
CA TRP A 71 -11.28 17.44 6.40
C TRP A 71 -10.73 18.55 5.49
N VAL A 72 -9.41 18.72 5.41
CA VAL A 72 -8.78 19.70 4.51
C VAL A 72 -9.05 19.32 3.05
N PHE A 73 -8.93 18.03 2.70
CA PHE A 73 -9.29 17.55 1.38
C PHE A 73 -10.77 17.81 1.06
N LEU A 74 -11.68 17.55 2.00
CA LEU A 74 -13.11 17.82 1.85
C LEU A 74 -13.40 19.31 1.60
N LEU A 75 -12.64 20.22 2.21
CA LEU A 75 -12.76 21.67 1.96
C LEU A 75 -12.15 22.07 0.61
N LEU A 76 -11.10 21.39 0.16
CA LEU A 76 -10.44 21.69 -1.13
C LEU A 76 -11.25 21.19 -2.34
N LEU A 77 -12.06 20.14 -2.20
CA LEU A 77 -12.94 19.64 -3.27
C LEU A 77 -13.89 20.71 -3.85
N PRO A 78 -14.73 21.40 -3.06
CA PRO A 78 -15.59 22.46 -3.59
C PRO A 78 -14.78 23.63 -4.15
N ILE A 79 -13.62 23.94 -3.59
CA ILE A 79 -12.72 24.99 -4.12
C ILE A 79 -12.22 24.61 -5.52
N MET A 80 -11.79 23.36 -5.71
CA MET A 80 -11.37 22.85 -7.02
C MET A 80 -12.53 22.87 -8.02
N ALA A 81 -13.72 22.42 -7.61
CA ALA A 81 -14.90 22.44 -8.47
C ALA A 81 -15.29 23.86 -8.87
N ALA A 82 -15.34 24.79 -7.92
CA ALA A 82 -15.65 26.20 -8.15
C ALA A 82 -14.60 26.87 -9.06
N ALA A 83 -13.32 26.60 -8.84
CA ALA A 83 -12.24 27.11 -9.67
C ALA A 83 -12.34 26.59 -11.12
N ALA A 84 -12.64 25.29 -11.30
CA ALA A 84 -12.84 24.70 -12.62
C ALA A 84 -14.07 25.30 -13.34
N VAL A 85 -15.19 25.47 -12.63
CA VAL A 85 -16.40 26.12 -13.16
C VAL A 85 -16.11 27.58 -13.54
N ALA A 86 -15.38 28.32 -12.71
CA ALA A 86 -14.98 29.70 -12.98
C ALA A 86 -14.09 29.80 -14.23
N VAL A 87 -13.12 28.89 -14.40
CA VAL A 87 -12.30 28.81 -15.63
C VAL A 87 -13.19 28.57 -16.85
N SER A 88 -14.09 27.59 -16.80
CA SER A 88 -14.99 27.28 -17.93
C SER A 88 -15.93 28.44 -18.26
N TYR A 89 -16.47 29.13 -17.25
CA TYR A 89 -17.38 30.25 -17.42
C TYR A 89 -16.69 31.47 -18.03
N LEU A 90 -15.52 31.85 -17.49
CA LEU A 90 -14.74 33.00 -17.98
C LEU A 90 -14.17 32.75 -19.38
N THR A 91 -13.83 31.50 -19.71
CA THR A 91 -13.35 31.12 -21.05
C THR A 91 -14.47 30.87 -22.04
N GLN A 92 -15.73 30.80 -21.60
CA GLN A 92 -16.83 30.31 -22.43
C GLN A 92 -16.44 29.00 -23.16
N GLY A 93 -15.77 28.09 -22.44
CA GLY A 93 -15.08 26.93 -23.01
C GLY A 93 -15.19 25.69 -22.14
N GLY A 94 -14.91 24.51 -22.72
CA GLY A 94 -14.97 23.22 -22.00
C GLY A 94 -13.71 22.91 -21.18
N ILE A 95 -12.79 23.85 -21.06
CA ILE A 95 -11.45 23.62 -20.53
C ILE A 95 -11.48 23.24 -19.05
N GLY A 96 -12.35 23.86 -18.25
CA GLY A 96 -12.50 23.50 -16.84
C GLY A 96 -13.08 22.10 -16.62
N ALA A 97 -13.80 21.52 -17.59
CA ALA A 97 -14.25 20.13 -17.50
C ALA A 97 -13.07 19.14 -17.55
N ILE A 98 -11.97 19.49 -18.22
CA ILE A 98 -10.72 18.71 -18.20
C ILE A 98 -10.04 18.80 -16.82
N LEU A 99 -10.15 19.93 -16.12
CA LEU A 99 -9.68 20.04 -14.74
C LEU A 99 -10.52 19.17 -13.79
N LEU A 100 -11.85 19.12 -13.98
CA LEU A 100 -12.72 18.21 -13.22
C LEU A 100 -12.41 16.74 -13.49
N LEU A 101 -12.06 16.38 -14.73
CA LEU A 101 -11.54 15.05 -15.07
C LEU A 101 -10.32 14.67 -14.23
N VAL A 102 -9.37 15.59 -14.05
CA VAL A 102 -8.19 15.38 -13.19
C VAL A 102 -8.60 15.19 -11.72
N SER A 103 -9.56 15.98 -11.25
CA SER A 103 -10.09 15.84 -9.89
C SER A 103 -10.79 14.49 -9.66
N ALA A 104 -11.47 13.95 -10.68
CA ALA A 104 -12.16 12.66 -10.62
C ALA A 104 -11.21 11.51 -10.31
N GLY A 105 -9.97 11.55 -10.82
CA GLY A 105 -8.95 10.56 -10.52
C GLY A 105 -8.48 10.54 -9.06
N VAL A 106 -8.73 11.58 -8.28
CA VAL A 106 -8.30 11.65 -6.87
C VAL A 106 -9.42 11.24 -5.89
N LEU A 107 -10.70 11.35 -6.30
CA LEU A 107 -11.86 11.06 -5.47
C LEU A 107 -11.83 9.67 -4.82
N PRO A 108 -11.50 8.57 -5.54
CA PRO A 108 -11.52 7.24 -4.95
C PRO A 108 -10.53 7.06 -3.79
N TRP A 109 -9.47 7.86 -3.70
CA TRP A 109 -8.45 7.73 -2.66
C TRP A 109 -8.83 8.41 -1.35
N ALA A 110 -9.80 9.33 -1.38
CA ALA A 110 -10.17 10.14 -0.23
C ALA A 110 -11.55 9.81 0.34
N LEU A 111 -12.49 9.43 -0.53
CA LEU A 111 -13.90 9.23 -0.20
C LEU A 111 -14.27 7.75 -0.26
N THR A 112 -15.40 7.41 0.37
CA THR A 112 -16.05 6.12 0.10
C THR A 112 -16.64 6.14 -1.31
N LEU A 113 -16.80 4.96 -1.93
CA LEU A 113 -17.21 4.84 -3.33
C LEU A 113 -18.51 5.60 -3.63
N ASN A 114 -19.49 5.57 -2.72
CA ASN A 114 -20.78 6.25 -2.89
C ASN A 114 -20.59 7.78 -2.95
N TRP A 115 -19.89 8.37 -1.97
CA TRP A 115 -19.64 9.81 -1.95
C TRP A 115 -18.77 10.26 -3.13
N ALA A 116 -17.83 9.43 -3.54
CA ALA A 116 -16.97 9.70 -4.68
C ALA A 116 -17.79 9.74 -6.00
N ILE A 117 -18.73 8.81 -6.18
CA ILE A 117 -19.66 8.80 -7.33
C ILE A 117 -20.62 10.00 -7.26
N THR A 118 -21.20 10.29 -6.10
CA THR A 118 -22.09 11.45 -5.93
C THR A 118 -21.37 12.74 -6.30
N TRP A 119 -20.13 12.92 -5.84
CA TRP A 119 -19.33 14.11 -6.16
C TRP A 119 -18.97 14.17 -7.65
N LEU A 120 -18.59 13.04 -8.26
CA LEU A 120 -18.31 12.94 -9.70
C LEU A 120 -19.51 13.38 -10.54
N VAL A 121 -20.71 12.91 -10.21
CA VAL A 121 -21.93 13.30 -10.92
C VAL A 121 -22.25 14.77 -10.66
N LEU A 122 -22.14 15.22 -9.40
CA LEU A 122 -22.45 16.59 -9.02
C LEU A 122 -21.56 17.62 -9.74
N GLN A 123 -20.24 17.37 -9.82
CA GLN A 123 -19.33 18.27 -10.53
C GLN A 123 -19.58 18.29 -12.05
N SER A 124 -20.01 17.16 -12.63
CA SER A 124 -20.39 17.10 -14.05
C SER A 124 -21.69 17.85 -14.32
N LEU A 125 -22.68 17.75 -13.43
CA LEU A 125 -23.92 18.54 -13.51
C LEU A 125 -23.65 20.03 -13.36
N ALA A 126 -22.71 20.42 -12.50
CA ALA A 126 -22.32 21.82 -12.30
C ALA A 126 -21.75 22.49 -13.57
N MET A 127 -21.35 21.72 -14.58
CA MET A 127 -20.90 22.25 -15.87
C MET A 127 -22.04 22.55 -16.84
N ILE A 128 -23.24 22.00 -16.64
CA ILE A 128 -24.39 22.20 -17.55
C ILE A 128 -24.76 23.69 -17.66
N PRO A 129 -24.91 24.46 -16.56
CA PRO A 129 -25.22 25.89 -16.66
C PRO A 129 -24.17 26.69 -17.43
N VAL A 130 -22.89 26.28 -17.34
CA VAL A 130 -21.78 26.92 -18.05
C VAL A 130 -21.86 26.68 -19.55
N PHE A 131 -22.24 25.46 -19.97
CA PHE A 131 -22.44 25.16 -21.38
C PHE A 131 -23.67 25.88 -21.95
N VAL A 132 -24.78 25.91 -21.20
CA VAL A 132 -26.02 26.61 -21.61
C VAL A 132 -25.83 28.13 -21.69
N SER A 133 -24.94 28.70 -20.87
CA SER A 133 -24.65 30.14 -20.93
C SER A 133 -23.90 30.59 -22.18
N ARG A 134 -23.45 29.66 -23.04
CA ARG A 134 -22.89 30.01 -24.35
C ARG A 134 -24.00 30.27 -25.35
N ALA A 135 -23.87 31.38 -26.08
CA ALA A 135 -24.86 31.82 -27.07
C ALA A 135 -25.17 30.77 -28.16
N ASP A 136 -24.23 29.86 -28.44
CA ASP A 136 -24.33 28.88 -29.52
C ASP A 136 -24.80 27.48 -29.09
N PHE A 137 -25.13 27.26 -27.81
CA PHE A 137 -25.43 25.93 -27.29
C PHE A 137 -26.90 25.77 -26.89
N SER A 138 -27.58 24.79 -27.49
CA SER A 138 -28.86 24.30 -27.00
C SER A 138 -28.71 23.48 -25.71
N LEU A 139 -29.80 23.33 -24.95
CA LEU A 139 -29.80 22.48 -23.74
C LEU A 139 -29.40 21.04 -24.04
N LEU A 140 -29.81 20.49 -25.19
CA LEU A 140 -29.47 19.14 -25.61
C LEU A 140 -27.97 19.00 -25.86
N GLU A 141 -27.35 19.95 -26.57
CA GLU A 141 -25.91 19.95 -26.83
C GLU A 141 -25.10 20.10 -25.54
N ALA A 142 -25.55 20.96 -24.62
CA ALA A 142 -24.95 21.09 -23.29
C ALA A 142 -25.00 19.78 -22.48
N LEU A 143 -26.14 19.07 -22.52
CA LEU A 143 -26.30 17.76 -21.89
C LEU A 143 -25.40 16.70 -22.53
N LEU A 144 -25.36 16.63 -23.86
CA LEU A 144 -24.50 15.70 -24.60
C LEU A 144 -23.02 15.97 -24.29
N GLN A 145 -22.60 17.24 -24.27
CA GLN A 145 -21.22 17.61 -23.96
C GLN A 145 -20.86 17.32 -22.50
N ALA A 146 -21.75 17.62 -21.54
CA ALA A 146 -21.56 17.24 -20.14
C ALA A 146 -21.49 15.71 -19.97
N GLY A 147 -22.31 14.96 -20.71
CA GLY A 147 -22.27 13.50 -20.77
C GLY A 147 -20.95 12.94 -21.30
N LEU A 148 -20.38 13.54 -22.35
CA LEU A 148 -19.06 13.17 -22.87
C LEU A 148 -17.95 13.40 -21.83
N TYR A 149 -17.93 14.57 -21.18
CA TYR A 149 -16.97 14.85 -20.12
C TYR A 149 -17.16 13.96 -18.89
N LEU A 150 -18.40 13.62 -18.55
CA LEU A 150 -18.70 12.63 -17.50
C LEU A 150 -18.17 11.25 -17.91
N GLY A 151 -18.29 10.86 -19.17
CA GLY A 151 -17.72 9.61 -19.69
C GLY A 151 -16.20 9.53 -19.52
N PHE A 152 -15.47 10.57 -19.95
CA PHE A 152 -14.03 10.67 -19.72
C PHE A 152 -13.67 10.68 -18.23
N SER A 153 -14.41 11.43 -17.44
CA SER A 153 -14.19 11.53 -15.98
C SER A 153 -14.45 10.21 -15.28
N SER A 154 -15.46 9.46 -15.74
CA SER A 154 -15.77 8.12 -15.26
C SER A 154 -14.66 7.14 -15.61
N PHE A 155 -14.06 7.24 -16.80
CA PHE A 155 -12.90 6.42 -17.14
C PHE A 155 -11.73 6.67 -16.19
N ALA A 156 -11.33 7.93 -15.99
CA ALA A 156 -10.27 8.28 -15.04
C ALA A 156 -10.60 7.84 -13.61
N PHE A 157 -11.85 8.02 -13.19
CA PHE A 157 -12.35 7.59 -11.89
C PHE A 157 -12.25 6.07 -11.72
N ILE A 158 -12.76 5.29 -12.68
CA ILE A 158 -12.74 3.82 -12.63
C ILE A 158 -11.30 3.30 -12.64
N THR A 159 -10.43 3.83 -13.51
CA THR A 159 -9.01 3.48 -13.51
C THR A 159 -8.38 3.76 -12.15
N SER A 160 -8.72 4.89 -11.52
CA SER A 160 -8.26 5.20 -10.17
C SER A 160 -8.85 4.25 -9.11
N VAL A 161 -10.11 3.82 -9.22
CA VAL A 161 -10.70 2.83 -8.31
C VAL A 161 -9.96 1.51 -8.42
N VAL A 162 -9.68 1.06 -9.64
CA VAL A 162 -8.89 -0.16 -9.89
C VAL A 162 -7.49 -0.04 -9.30
N ALA A 163 -6.80 1.08 -9.54
CA ALA A 163 -5.48 1.33 -8.98
C ALA A 163 -5.48 1.34 -7.44
N ARG A 164 -6.50 1.93 -6.81
CA ARG A 164 -6.66 1.91 -5.36
C ARG A 164 -6.84 0.47 -4.85
N ARG A 165 -7.74 -0.31 -5.45
CA ARG A 165 -7.97 -1.71 -5.06
C ARG A 165 -6.71 -2.56 -5.20
N GLN A 166 -6.00 -2.43 -6.33
CA GLN A 166 -4.73 -3.12 -6.55
C GLN A 166 -3.68 -2.77 -5.49
N ALA A 167 -3.65 -1.52 -5.02
CA ALA A 167 -2.75 -1.11 -3.96
C ALA A 167 -3.13 -1.71 -2.59
N GLU A 168 -4.43 -1.81 -2.28
CA GLU A 168 -4.96 -2.47 -1.08
C GLU A 168 -4.66 -3.98 -1.11
N ASP A 169 -4.97 -4.67 -2.21
CA ASP A 169 -4.72 -6.11 -2.39
C ASP A 169 -3.22 -6.45 -2.28
N ARG A 170 -2.34 -5.61 -2.85
CA ARG A 170 -0.89 -5.81 -2.78
C ARG A 170 -0.36 -5.65 -1.35
N GLU A 171 -0.92 -4.75 -0.57
CA GLU A 171 -0.56 -4.58 0.85
C GLU A 171 -0.97 -5.79 1.69
N GLU A 172 -2.15 -6.34 1.43
CA GLU A 172 -2.60 -7.58 2.07
C GLU A 172 -1.72 -8.78 1.69
N LEU A 173 -1.39 -8.94 0.40
CA LEU A 173 -0.46 -9.98 -0.06
C LEU A 173 0.90 -9.89 0.62
N TRP A 174 1.43 -8.67 0.79
CA TRP A 174 2.69 -8.47 1.49
C TRP A 174 2.61 -8.83 2.97
N ARG A 175 1.53 -8.46 3.65
CA ARG A 175 1.29 -8.82 5.05
C ARG A 175 1.24 -10.35 5.21
N VAL A 176 0.42 -11.02 4.42
CA VAL A 176 0.26 -12.48 4.47
C VAL A 176 1.58 -13.20 4.12
N ASN A 177 2.34 -12.70 3.15
CA ASN A 177 3.64 -13.30 2.83
C ASN A 177 4.64 -13.17 4.00
N ALA A 178 4.64 -12.04 4.70
CA ALA A 178 5.49 -11.84 5.87
C ALA A 178 5.09 -12.78 7.02
N GLU A 179 3.80 -12.94 7.29
CA GLU A 179 3.27 -13.88 8.29
C GLU A 179 3.60 -15.34 7.97
N LEU A 180 3.49 -15.73 6.69
CA LEU A 180 3.85 -17.08 6.22
C LEU A 180 5.34 -17.36 6.45
N ARG A 181 6.21 -16.41 6.08
CA ARG A 181 7.67 -16.56 6.30
C ARG A 181 8.01 -16.67 7.79
N ALA A 182 7.36 -15.88 8.64
CA ALA A 182 7.56 -15.96 10.08
C ALA A 182 7.17 -17.34 10.64
N THR A 183 6.01 -17.87 10.22
CA THR A 183 5.54 -19.20 10.64
C THR A 183 6.48 -20.31 10.17
N GLN A 184 6.98 -20.25 8.94
CA GLN A 184 7.95 -21.23 8.42
C GLN A 184 9.25 -21.24 9.21
N LEU A 185 9.75 -20.07 9.62
CA LEU A 185 10.94 -19.99 10.48
C LEU A 185 10.69 -20.61 11.86
N MET A 186 9.53 -20.32 12.47
CA MET A 186 9.16 -20.93 13.76
C MET A 186 9.00 -22.45 13.67
N LEU A 187 8.40 -22.96 12.59
CA LEU A 187 8.28 -24.39 12.34
C LEU A 187 9.64 -25.06 12.18
N ALA A 188 10.52 -24.49 11.35
CA ALA A 188 11.87 -25.01 11.15
C ALA A 188 12.68 -25.04 12.46
N GLU A 189 12.53 -24.04 13.32
CA GLU A 189 13.18 -24.00 14.63
C GLU A 189 12.61 -25.04 15.60
N SER A 190 11.29 -25.21 15.60
CA SER A 190 10.60 -26.24 16.39
C SER A 190 11.01 -27.65 15.95
N GLU A 191 11.02 -27.91 14.64
CA GLU A 191 11.48 -29.18 14.07
C GLU A 191 12.93 -29.47 14.45
N ARG A 192 13.83 -28.49 14.30
CA ARG A 192 15.24 -28.64 14.70
C ARG A 192 15.41 -28.93 16.18
N THR A 193 14.58 -28.33 17.05
CA THR A 193 14.64 -28.54 18.49
C THR A 193 14.05 -29.89 18.89
N SER A 194 12.92 -30.29 18.28
CA SER A 194 12.33 -31.61 18.43
C SER A 194 13.32 -32.71 18.01
N GLU A 195 14.01 -32.51 16.89
CA GLU A 195 15.00 -33.45 16.39
C GLU A 195 16.21 -33.58 17.33
N ARG A 196 16.72 -32.47 17.86
CA ARG A 196 17.79 -32.50 18.88
C ARG A 196 17.36 -33.27 20.14
N LEU A 197 16.13 -33.07 20.60
CA LEU A 197 15.59 -33.79 21.76
C LEU A 197 15.38 -35.28 21.46
N ARG A 198 15.00 -35.64 20.23
CA ARG A 198 14.92 -37.03 19.78
C ARG A 198 16.30 -37.69 19.81
N ILE A 199 17.29 -37.06 19.16
CA ILE A 199 18.68 -37.56 19.13
C ILE A 199 19.23 -37.70 20.55
N SER A 200 19.01 -36.72 21.44
CA SER A 200 19.47 -36.80 22.82
C SER A 200 18.89 -38.00 23.57
N ARG A 201 17.60 -38.32 23.36
CA ARG A 201 16.95 -39.49 23.97
C ARG A 201 17.48 -40.79 23.38
N GLU A 202 17.58 -40.90 22.05
CA GLU A 202 18.13 -42.09 21.39
C GLU A 202 19.58 -42.36 21.84
N LEU A 203 20.40 -41.31 21.94
CA LEU A 203 21.77 -41.43 22.47
C LEU A 203 21.78 -41.81 23.95
N HIS A 204 20.92 -41.23 24.78
CA HIS A 204 20.81 -41.56 26.20
C HIS A 204 20.42 -43.03 26.41
N ASP A 205 19.40 -43.51 25.69
CA ASP A 205 18.94 -44.89 25.79
C ASP A 205 20.02 -45.88 25.35
N LEU A 206 20.71 -45.61 24.24
CA LEU A 206 21.77 -46.47 23.71
C LEU A 206 23.00 -46.49 24.62
N VAL A 207 23.50 -45.32 25.06
CA VAL A 207 24.65 -45.22 25.97
C VAL A 207 24.31 -45.82 27.33
N GLY A 208 23.12 -45.54 27.87
CA GLY A 208 22.65 -46.10 29.14
C GLY A 208 22.57 -47.63 29.11
N HIS A 209 22.05 -48.20 28.02
CA HIS A 209 21.97 -49.65 27.86
C HIS A 209 23.36 -50.30 27.76
N HIS A 210 24.26 -49.74 26.94
CA HIS A 210 25.62 -50.27 26.80
C HIS A 210 26.45 -50.16 28.08
N LEU A 211 26.33 -49.05 28.82
CA LEU A 211 27.00 -48.89 30.12
C LEU A 211 26.45 -49.87 31.16
N THR A 212 25.14 -50.14 31.16
CA THR A 212 24.54 -51.13 32.07
C THR A 212 25.03 -52.54 31.75
N ALA A 213 25.04 -52.92 30.46
CA ALA A 213 25.59 -54.20 30.02
C ALA A 213 27.09 -54.35 30.32
N LEU A 214 27.88 -53.27 30.11
CA LEU A 214 29.30 -53.24 30.46
C LEU A 214 29.52 -53.40 31.96
N SER A 215 28.73 -52.69 32.80
CA SER A 215 28.82 -52.82 34.26
C SER A 215 28.53 -54.25 34.72
N LEU A 216 27.53 -54.92 34.13
CA LEU A 216 27.21 -56.32 34.43
C LEU A 216 28.33 -57.27 33.99
N ASN A 217 28.89 -57.08 32.79
CA ASN A 217 30.01 -57.90 32.32
C ASN A 217 31.26 -57.74 33.19
N LEU A 218 31.57 -56.52 33.65
CA LEU A 218 32.66 -56.25 34.57
C LEU A 218 32.41 -56.88 35.96
N GLU A 219 31.16 -56.90 36.42
CA GLU A 219 30.76 -57.58 37.66
C GLU A 219 30.91 -59.10 37.59
N VAL A 220 30.63 -59.71 36.43
CA VAL A 220 30.92 -61.14 36.23
C VAL A 220 32.43 -61.36 36.18
N ALA A 221 33.17 -60.52 35.45
CA ALA A 221 34.62 -60.63 35.34
C ALA A 221 35.34 -60.52 36.70
N SER A 222 34.88 -59.65 37.61
CA SER A 222 35.48 -59.52 38.95
C SER A 222 35.36 -60.78 39.81
N HIS A 223 34.42 -61.69 39.49
CA HIS A 223 34.31 -62.99 40.17
C HIS A 223 35.20 -64.09 39.57
N LEU A 224 35.89 -63.82 38.44
CA LEU A 224 36.67 -64.80 37.67
C LEU A 224 38.19 -64.56 37.72
N VAL A 225 38.66 -63.44 38.27
CA VAL A 225 40.09 -63.06 38.33
C VAL A 225 40.51 -62.77 39.77
N GLU A 226 41.79 -63.02 40.10
CA GLU A 226 42.37 -62.81 41.43
C GLU A 226 43.64 -61.95 41.35
N GLY A 227 44.11 -61.41 42.48
CA GLY A 227 45.40 -60.71 42.55
C GLY A 227 45.40 -59.31 41.92
N LYS A 228 46.42 -59.00 41.10
CA LYS A 228 46.59 -57.66 40.52
C LYS A 228 45.55 -57.35 39.45
N GLU A 229 45.08 -58.34 38.68
CA GLU A 229 44.06 -58.16 37.65
C GLU A 229 42.69 -57.76 38.23
N LEU A 230 42.32 -58.31 39.40
CA LEU A 230 41.07 -57.98 40.10
C LEU A 230 40.96 -56.47 40.38
N ALA A 231 42.03 -55.87 40.91
CA ALA A 231 42.07 -54.44 41.22
C ALA A 231 41.92 -53.55 39.97
N HIS A 232 42.25 -54.03 38.76
CA HIS A 232 42.01 -53.31 37.51
C HIS A 232 40.55 -53.42 37.06
N VAL A 233 39.92 -54.59 37.21
CA VAL A 233 38.51 -54.83 36.87
C VAL A 233 37.58 -54.03 37.78
N GLU A 234 37.81 -54.02 39.09
CA GLU A 234 37.03 -53.22 40.04
C GLU A 234 37.12 -51.72 39.75
N ARG A 235 38.30 -51.23 39.37
CA ARG A 235 38.50 -49.83 38.98
C ARG A 235 37.72 -49.49 37.71
N ALA A 236 37.74 -50.37 36.71
CA ALA A 236 36.96 -50.21 35.49
C ALA A 236 35.44 -50.25 35.77
N GLN A 237 35.00 -51.12 36.67
CA GLN A 237 33.59 -51.23 37.08
C GLN A 237 33.12 -49.98 37.82
N ALA A 238 33.92 -49.44 38.74
CA ALA A 238 33.63 -48.19 39.44
C ALA A 238 33.51 -47.03 38.44
N LEU A 239 34.41 -46.95 37.47
CA LEU A 239 34.41 -45.91 36.43
C LEU A 239 33.18 -46.03 35.51
N SER A 240 32.77 -47.25 35.15
CA SER A 240 31.53 -47.52 34.40
C SER A 240 30.28 -47.10 35.19
N LYS A 241 30.20 -47.42 36.48
CA LYS A 241 29.08 -47.00 37.36
C LYS A 241 29.01 -45.48 37.50
N LEU A 242 30.16 -44.81 37.56
CA LEU A 242 30.24 -43.35 37.65
C LEU A 242 29.77 -42.71 36.33
N LEU A 243 30.22 -43.21 35.18
CA LEU A 243 29.75 -42.77 33.85
C LEU A 243 28.24 -42.98 33.67
N LEU A 244 27.68 -44.09 34.16
CA LEU A 244 26.25 -44.37 34.12
C LEU A 244 25.45 -43.37 34.97
N ALA A 245 25.98 -42.96 36.13
CA ALA A 245 25.37 -41.95 36.98
C ALA A 245 25.42 -40.55 36.33
N ASP A 246 26.56 -40.19 35.75
CA ASP A 246 26.73 -38.91 35.04
C ASP A 246 25.75 -38.79 33.86
N VAL A 247 25.61 -39.83 33.04
CA VAL A 247 24.66 -39.85 31.91
C VAL A 247 23.19 -39.72 32.38
N ARG A 248 22.84 -40.20 33.58
CA ARG A 248 21.50 -40.03 34.16
C ARG A 248 21.25 -38.64 34.75
N GLN A 249 22.30 -37.91 35.14
CA GLN A 249 22.18 -36.56 35.71
C GLN A 249 22.18 -35.44 34.67
N VAL A 250 22.62 -35.70 33.43
CA VAL A 250 22.65 -34.72 32.34
C VAL A 250 21.24 -34.49 31.71
N VAL A 251 20.23 -35.24 32.16
CA VAL A 251 18.80 -35.05 31.85
C VAL A 251 18.12 -34.35 33.01
#